data_AF-D8G332-F1
#
_entry.id   AF-D8G332-F1
#
_cell.length_a   1.000
_cell.length_b   1.000
_cell.length_c   1.000
_cell.angle_alpha   90.00
_cell.angle_beta   90.00
_cell.angle_gamma   90.00
#
_symmetry.space_group_name_H-M   'P 1'
#
loop_
_entity.id
_entity.type
_entity.pdbx_description
1 polymer ?
#
loop_
_entity_poly.entity_id
_entity_poly.type
_entity_poly.pdbx_seq_one_letter_code
_entity_poly.pdbx_strand_id
1 'polypeptide(L)'
;MIDKLTPEQEALIPVYREKWRAIALSTEPINREKAADAVKAIYAAIGQQEPKIIFFDSPCAAHQNLLSLGSLPYSLYDLIRLEVRIAIKIILGSQLNIKLWEEIGKLFTIEFDSCFSIQIGNEIIGEITEEEAVEIEAYFWGVIMQEDLAEEASIMDYCISGLTLSSRKSQYKWELYQSLAENCGWIYTLEEICYVCDRPRILSLDSQQRLHAEGSPAIQFADGFSVYAYHGVRLPEKYGKFHPQQWRSEWLLSEDNAELRRVLIQGIGYDRICQELAAVELDTWQQYTLLKIDNNVDIEAIYLLKMTCPSTGYLHVLRVPPDVESAREAIRWVNWGIDPEEFAVQT
;
A
#
# COMPACT_ATOMS: atom_id res chain seq x y z
N MET A 1 28.36 -9.16 -22.60
CA MET A 1 27.21 -9.66 -21.82
C MET A 1 27.64 -9.69 -20.37
N ILE A 2 26.89 -9.05 -19.48
CA ILE A 2 27.16 -9.07 -18.03
C ILE A 2 26.47 -10.30 -17.44
N ASP A 3 27.26 -11.19 -16.84
CA ASP A 3 26.78 -12.43 -16.22
C ASP A 3 26.73 -12.35 -14.68
N LYS A 4 27.45 -11.39 -14.07
CA LYS A 4 27.43 -11.12 -12.63
C LYS A 4 27.74 -9.64 -12.36
N LEU A 5 27.13 -9.07 -11.32
CA LEU A 5 27.46 -7.73 -10.83
C LEU A 5 28.78 -7.72 -10.06
N THR A 6 29.52 -6.62 -10.13
CA THR A 6 30.65 -6.36 -9.22
C THR A 6 30.13 -5.83 -7.87
N PRO A 7 30.91 -5.93 -6.77
CA PRO A 7 30.52 -5.36 -5.49
C PRO A 7 30.20 -3.85 -5.56
N GLU A 8 30.90 -3.11 -6.43
CA GLU A 8 30.65 -1.69 -6.66
C GLU A 8 29.30 -1.46 -7.36
N GLN A 9 28.92 -2.32 -8.30
CA GLN A 9 27.62 -2.26 -8.98
C GLN A 9 26.49 -2.65 -8.01
N GLU A 10 26.67 -3.69 -7.19
CA GLU A 10 25.71 -4.07 -6.15
C GLU A 10 25.49 -2.94 -5.13
N ALA A 11 26.56 -2.22 -4.75
CA ALA A 11 26.48 -1.09 -3.82
C ALA A 11 25.65 0.10 -4.36
N LEU A 12 25.45 0.20 -5.68
CA LEU A 12 24.62 1.24 -6.28
C LEU A 12 23.12 0.93 -6.19
N ILE A 13 22.72 -0.32 -6.03
CA ILE A 13 21.31 -0.75 -5.96
C ILE A 13 20.48 0.08 -4.96
N PRO A 14 20.88 0.19 -3.67
CA PRO A 14 20.12 0.99 -2.70
C PRO A 14 20.06 2.48 -3.06
N VAL A 15 21.07 3.02 -3.77
CA VAL A 15 21.11 4.42 -4.18
C VAL A 15 20.03 4.72 -5.21
N TYR A 16 19.89 3.88 -6.23
CA TYR A 16 18.85 4.04 -7.24
C TYR A 16 17.45 3.76 -6.68
N ARG A 17 17.31 2.76 -5.80
CA ARG A 17 16.04 2.49 -5.09
C ARG A 17 15.58 3.71 -4.30
N GLU A 18 16.46 4.31 -3.50
CA GLU A 18 16.08 5.46 -2.66
C GLU A 18 15.82 6.72 -3.49
N LYS A 19 16.56 6.94 -4.59
CA LYS A 19 16.29 8.04 -5.53
C LYS A 19 14.86 7.99 -6.04
N TRP A 20 14.43 6.84 -6.56
CA TRP A 20 13.10 6.70 -7.16
C TRP A 20 11.99 6.59 -6.13
N ARG A 21 12.29 6.02 -4.96
CA ARG A 21 11.40 6.08 -3.80
C ARG A 21 11.11 7.51 -3.37
N ALA A 22 12.12 8.38 -3.30
CA ALA A 22 11.90 9.80 -2.97
C ALA A 22 11.02 10.52 -4.00
N ILE A 23 11.10 10.14 -5.29
CA ILE A 23 10.22 10.68 -6.34
C ILE A 23 8.78 10.19 -6.15
N ALA A 24 8.57 8.89 -5.91
CA ALA A 24 7.24 8.33 -5.67
C ALA A 24 6.57 8.90 -4.41
N LEU A 25 7.34 9.14 -3.34
CA LEU A 25 6.84 9.67 -2.07
C LEU A 25 6.79 11.20 -2.01
N SER A 26 7.08 11.89 -3.13
CA SER A 26 7.05 13.35 -3.18
C SER A 26 5.65 13.87 -2.91
N THR A 27 5.53 14.88 -2.04
CA THR A 27 4.29 15.61 -1.80
C THR A 27 4.25 16.98 -2.49
N GLU A 28 5.27 17.28 -3.29
CA GLU A 28 5.34 18.53 -4.05
C GLU A 28 4.31 18.51 -5.19
N PRO A 29 3.53 19.59 -5.38
CA PRO A 29 2.58 19.68 -6.47
C PRO A 29 3.21 19.42 -7.83
N ILE A 30 2.48 18.70 -8.70
CA ILE A 30 2.96 18.47 -10.06
C ILE A 30 3.11 19.79 -10.83
N ASN A 31 4.13 19.87 -11.68
CA ASN A 31 4.19 20.92 -12.68
C ASN A 31 3.30 20.53 -13.86
N ARG A 32 2.12 21.15 -13.97
CA ARG A 32 1.12 20.81 -15.00
C ARG A 32 1.64 20.96 -16.44
N GLU A 33 2.52 21.91 -16.72
CA GLU A 33 3.11 22.07 -18.05
C GLU A 33 4.03 20.89 -18.39
N LYS A 34 4.96 20.55 -17.49
CA LYS A 34 5.86 19.41 -17.68
C LYS A 34 5.12 18.07 -17.71
N ALA A 35 4.08 17.92 -16.89
CA ALA A 35 3.24 16.74 -16.89
C ALA A 35 2.50 16.61 -18.24
N ALA A 36 1.97 17.72 -18.77
CA ALA A 36 1.33 17.72 -20.08
C ALA A 36 2.32 17.34 -21.19
N ASP A 37 3.52 17.91 -21.19
CA ASP A 37 4.56 17.57 -22.17
C ASP A 37 4.95 16.08 -22.10
N ALA A 38 5.07 15.52 -20.90
CA ALA A 38 5.37 14.10 -20.70
C ALA A 38 4.26 13.19 -21.26
N VAL A 39 2.99 13.53 -20.99
CA VAL A 39 1.82 12.81 -21.52
C VAL A 39 1.77 12.88 -23.04
N LYS A 40 1.98 14.06 -23.63
CA LYS A 40 2.00 14.21 -25.10
C LYS A 40 3.10 13.37 -25.73
N ALA A 41 4.28 13.37 -25.12
CA ALA A 41 5.42 12.62 -25.63
C ALA A 41 5.17 11.11 -25.61
N ILE A 42 4.56 10.56 -24.55
CA ILE A 42 4.26 9.12 -24.49
C ILE A 42 3.15 8.73 -25.47
N TYR A 43 2.10 9.54 -25.62
CA TYR A 43 1.03 9.29 -26.61
C TYR A 43 1.57 9.29 -28.04
N ALA A 44 2.45 10.25 -28.38
CA ALA A 44 3.12 10.26 -29.68
C ALA A 44 3.99 9.01 -29.89
N ALA A 45 4.68 8.53 -28.84
CA ALA A 45 5.53 7.35 -28.90
C ALA A 45 4.76 6.05 -29.16
N ILE A 46 3.53 5.93 -28.64
CA ILE A 46 2.62 4.80 -28.94
C ILE A 46 1.82 5.00 -30.25
N GLY A 47 2.08 6.06 -31.01
CA GLY A 47 1.41 6.34 -32.28
C GLY A 47 -0.02 6.86 -32.15
N GLN A 48 -0.40 7.37 -30.98
CA GLN A 48 -1.71 7.96 -30.72
C GLN A 48 -1.72 9.46 -30.97
N GLN A 49 -2.91 10.02 -31.16
CA GLN A 49 -3.08 11.47 -31.24
C GLN A 49 -2.85 12.13 -29.88
N GLU A 50 -2.60 13.44 -29.87
CA GLU A 50 -2.52 14.19 -28.63
C GLU A 50 -3.86 14.10 -27.87
N PRO A 51 -3.87 13.60 -26.62
CA PRO A 51 -5.10 13.45 -25.86
C PRO A 51 -5.54 14.80 -25.28
N LYS A 52 -6.83 14.91 -24.98
CA LYS A 52 -7.32 15.95 -24.07
C LYS A 52 -6.82 15.66 -22.66
N ILE A 53 -5.92 16.50 -22.14
CA ILE A 53 -5.36 16.35 -20.80
C ILE A 53 -6.23 17.07 -19.78
N ILE A 54 -6.67 16.35 -18.75
CA ILE A 54 -7.48 16.89 -17.65
C ILE A 54 -6.76 16.62 -16.33
N PHE A 55 -6.55 17.68 -15.55
CA PHE A 55 -5.88 17.60 -14.26
C PHE A 55 -6.89 17.48 -13.13
N PHE A 56 -6.62 16.58 -12.19
CA PHE A 56 -7.40 16.40 -10.97
C PHE A 56 -6.52 16.58 -9.74
N ASP A 57 -7.11 17.11 -8.66
CA ASP A 57 -6.42 17.35 -7.40
C ASP A 57 -6.22 16.05 -6.59
N SER A 58 -6.99 15.00 -6.89
CA SER A 58 -6.85 13.65 -6.32
C SER A 58 -7.26 12.54 -7.30
N PRO A 59 -6.76 11.30 -7.09
CA PRO A 59 -7.26 10.12 -7.79
C PRO A 59 -8.76 9.86 -7.59
N CYS A 60 -9.32 10.19 -6.42
CA CYS A 60 -10.75 10.04 -6.15
C CYS A 60 -11.59 10.94 -7.07
N ALA A 61 -11.21 12.21 -7.23
CA ALA A 61 -11.88 13.14 -8.13
C ALA A 61 -11.79 12.69 -9.60
N ALA A 62 -10.63 12.18 -10.03
CA ALA A 62 -10.45 11.61 -11.37
C ALA A 62 -11.38 10.42 -11.61
N HIS A 63 -11.47 9.51 -10.63
CA HIS A 63 -12.31 8.33 -10.71
C HIS A 63 -13.81 8.68 -10.74
N GLN A 64 -14.27 9.59 -9.88
CA GLN A 64 -15.66 10.07 -9.91
C GLN A 64 -16.02 10.67 -11.27
N ASN A 65 -15.09 11.40 -11.89
CA ASN A 65 -15.30 11.92 -13.24
C ASN A 65 -15.35 10.79 -14.28
N LEU A 66 -14.51 9.77 -14.17
CA LEU A 66 -14.51 8.60 -15.05
C LEU A 66 -15.86 7.87 -15.00
N LEU A 67 -16.42 7.64 -13.81
CA LEU A 67 -17.74 7.01 -13.63
C LEU A 67 -18.87 7.84 -14.27
N SER A 68 -18.73 9.17 -14.32
CA SER A 68 -19.72 10.06 -14.92
C SER A 68 -19.78 10.02 -16.46
N LEU A 69 -18.80 9.38 -17.13
CA LEU A 69 -18.75 9.30 -18.60
C LEU A 69 -19.78 8.34 -19.19
N GLY A 70 -20.45 7.50 -18.38
CA GLY A 70 -21.50 6.58 -18.82
C GLY A 70 -21.02 5.35 -19.61
N SER A 71 -19.86 5.44 -20.27
CA SER A 71 -19.15 4.31 -20.87
C SER A 71 -17.65 4.52 -20.74
N LEU A 72 -16.93 3.46 -20.36
CA LEU A 72 -15.48 3.49 -20.24
C LEU A 72 -14.80 3.65 -21.61
N PRO A 73 -13.97 4.70 -21.80
CA PRO A 73 -13.11 4.78 -22.96
C PRO A 73 -12.06 3.66 -22.96
N TYR A 74 -11.55 3.30 -24.15
CA TYR A 74 -10.50 2.29 -24.26
C TYR A 74 -9.23 2.74 -23.55
N SER A 75 -8.71 1.87 -22.67
CA SER A 75 -7.47 2.10 -21.95
C SER A 75 -6.25 1.81 -22.81
N LEU A 76 -5.31 2.75 -22.84
CA LEU A 76 -4.00 2.63 -23.48
C LEU A 76 -2.91 2.11 -22.52
N TYR A 77 -3.29 1.74 -21.29
CA TYR A 77 -2.37 1.27 -20.25
C TYR A 77 -1.41 0.18 -20.75
N ASP A 78 -1.96 -0.87 -21.37
CA ASP A 78 -1.16 -2.00 -21.87
C ASP A 78 -0.21 -1.58 -22.99
N LEU A 79 -0.60 -0.63 -23.85
CA LEU A 79 0.25 -0.13 -24.94
C LEU A 79 1.42 0.67 -24.40
N ILE A 80 1.17 1.54 -23.42
CA ILE A 80 2.22 2.34 -22.77
C ILE A 80 3.16 1.43 -22.00
N ARG A 81 2.64 0.50 -21.20
CA ARG A 81 3.44 -0.52 -20.49
C ARG A 81 4.26 -1.37 -21.44
N LEU A 82 3.70 -1.74 -22.59
CA LEU A 82 4.43 -2.50 -23.60
C LEU A 82 5.60 -1.71 -24.19
N GLU A 83 5.42 -0.42 -24.50
CA GLU A 83 6.51 0.42 -24.99
C GLU A 83 7.68 0.50 -24.01
N VAL A 84 7.37 0.60 -22.71
CA VAL A 84 8.32 0.58 -21.58
C VAL A 84 9.01 -0.78 -21.48
N ARG A 85 8.25 -1.88 -21.44
CA ARG A 85 8.80 -3.24 -21.39
C ARG A 85 9.67 -3.57 -22.61
N ILE A 86 9.35 -3.04 -23.79
CA ILE A 86 10.20 -3.18 -24.98
C ILE A 86 11.52 -2.42 -24.80
N ALA A 87 11.51 -1.23 -24.20
CA ALA A 87 12.75 -0.49 -23.88
C ALA A 87 13.68 -1.35 -23.01
N ILE A 88 13.11 -1.88 -21.94
CA ILE A 88 13.74 -2.77 -20.97
C ILE A 88 14.32 -4.00 -21.69
N LYS A 89 13.50 -4.72 -22.48
CA LYS A 89 13.96 -5.89 -23.25
C LYS A 89 15.09 -5.57 -24.24
N ILE A 90 15.09 -4.41 -24.89
CA ILE A 90 16.15 -4.02 -25.83
C ILE A 90 17.48 -3.78 -25.10
N ILE A 91 17.44 -3.07 -23.97
CA ILE A 91 18.62 -2.81 -23.12
C ILE A 91 19.22 -4.14 -22.66
N LEU A 92 18.37 -5.02 -22.14
CA LEU A 92 18.78 -6.18 -21.37
C LEU A 92 19.08 -7.39 -22.25
N GLY A 93 18.25 -7.67 -23.26
CA GLY A 93 18.39 -8.87 -24.10
C GLY A 93 19.65 -8.91 -24.96
N SER A 94 20.35 -7.78 -25.13
CA SER A 94 21.59 -7.70 -25.91
C SER A 94 22.86 -7.61 -25.05
N GLN A 95 22.75 -7.18 -23.79
CA GLN A 95 23.93 -6.83 -22.96
C GLN A 95 23.94 -7.50 -21.58
N LEU A 96 22.82 -8.04 -21.10
CA LEU A 96 22.68 -8.66 -19.79
C LEU A 96 22.20 -10.12 -19.91
N ASN A 97 22.71 -10.99 -19.05
CA ASN A 97 22.22 -12.37 -18.96
C ASN A 97 20.78 -12.41 -18.42
N ILE A 98 19.91 -13.26 -18.98
CA ILE A 98 18.51 -13.36 -18.55
C ILE A 98 18.37 -13.78 -17.07
N LYS A 99 19.28 -14.60 -16.55
CA LYS A 99 19.27 -15.00 -15.13
C LYS A 99 19.64 -13.82 -14.23
N LEU A 100 20.67 -13.08 -14.61
CA LEU A 100 21.08 -11.88 -13.87
C LEU A 100 19.98 -10.81 -13.89
N TRP A 101 19.22 -10.73 -14.98
CA TRP A 101 18.06 -9.84 -15.06
C TRP A 101 17.00 -10.21 -14.03
N GLU A 102 16.62 -11.48 -13.93
CA GLU A 102 15.67 -11.95 -12.91
C GLU A 102 16.18 -11.70 -11.49
N GLU A 103 17.49 -11.81 -11.26
CA GLU A 103 18.12 -11.49 -9.97
C GLU A 103 18.06 -9.99 -9.67
N ILE A 104 18.43 -9.12 -10.63
CA ILE A 104 18.32 -7.66 -10.48
C ILE A 104 16.86 -7.27 -10.21
N GLY A 105 15.91 -7.84 -10.95
CA GLY A 105 14.49 -7.62 -10.72
C GLY A 105 14.08 -7.90 -9.28
N LYS A 106 14.55 -9.01 -8.69
CA LYS A 106 14.30 -9.35 -7.28
C LYS A 106 14.97 -8.39 -6.29
N LEU A 107 16.16 -7.89 -6.61
CA LEU A 107 16.90 -6.93 -5.76
C LEU A 107 16.26 -5.53 -5.75
N PHE A 108 15.60 -5.18 -6.85
CA PHE A 108 14.84 -3.94 -7.02
C PHE A 108 13.36 -4.08 -6.79
N THR A 109 12.85 -5.30 -6.52
CA THR A 109 11.53 -5.47 -5.91
C THR A 109 11.60 -4.72 -4.60
N ILE A 110 11.09 -3.49 -4.64
CA ILE A 110 10.98 -2.70 -3.44
C ILE A 110 9.78 -3.32 -2.72
N GLU A 111 9.89 -3.57 -1.43
CA GLU A 111 8.73 -3.51 -0.55
C GLU A 111 8.25 -2.04 -0.54
N PHE A 112 7.94 -1.47 -1.71
CA PHE A 112 6.87 -0.50 -1.80
C PHE A 112 5.71 -1.38 -1.44
N ASP A 113 5.37 -1.38 -0.16
CA ASP A 113 4.22 -2.11 0.29
C ASP A 113 3.10 -1.65 -0.63
N SER A 114 2.65 -2.56 -1.50
CA SER A 114 1.59 -2.36 -2.48
C SER A 114 0.33 -1.77 -1.82
N CYS A 115 0.30 -1.71 -0.50
CA CYS A 115 -0.48 -0.82 0.34
C CYS A 115 -0.66 0.62 -0.15
N PHE A 116 0.24 1.33 -0.84
CA PHE A 116 -0.08 2.72 -1.25
C PHE A 116 -1.26 2.78 -2.24
N SER A 117 -1.16 2.06 -3.36
CA SER A 117 -2.21 1.92 -4.36
C SER A 117 -3.36 1.06 -3.91
N ILE A 118 -3.11 -0.05 -3.21
CA ILE A 118 -4.18 -0.91 -2.70
C ILE A 118 -5.01 -0.16 -1.67
N GLN A 119 -4.42 0.65 -0.78
CA GLN A 119 -5.19 1.39 0.23
C GLN A 119 -5.94 2.59 -0.36
N ILE A 120 -5.34 3.35 -1.31
CA ILE A 120 -6.06 4.42 -2.02
C ILE A 120 -7.12 3.84 -2.96
N GLY A 121 -6.81 2.76 -3.67
CA GLY A 121 -7.74 2.02 -4.52
C GLY A 121 -8.94 1.55 -3.72
N ASN A 122 -8.72 0.88 -2.59
CA ASN A 122 -9.80 0.47 -1.68
C ASN A 122 -10.59 1.65 -1.06
N GLU A 123 -10.04 2.87 -0.99
CA GLU A 123 -10.82 4.05 -0.59
C GLU A 123 -11.78 4.51 -1.69
N ILE A 124 -11.30 4.56 -2.93
CA ILE A 124 -12.10 4.94 -4.10
C ILE A 124 -13.19 3.89 -4.37
N ILE A 125 -12.88 2.62 -4.11
CA ILE A 125 -13.80 1.49 -4.24
C ILE A 125 -14.81 1.42 -3.08
N GLY A 126 -14.57 2.02 -1.91
CA GLY A 126 -15.56 2.05 -0.81
C GLY A 126 -16.13 0.68 -0.35
N GLU A 127 -17.17 0.73 0.51
CA GLU A 127 -18.04 -0.41 0.85
C GLU A 127 -19.02 -0.64 -0.30
N ILE A 128 -18.49 -1.07 -1.43
CA ILE A 128 -19.27 -1.36 -2.61
C ILE A 128 -19.46 -2.88 -2.69
N THR A 129 -20.61 -3.34 -3.20
CA THR A 129 -20.94 -4.78 -3.21
C THR A 129 -19.94 -5.57 -4.07
N GLU A 130 -19.76 -6.88 -3.85
CA GLU A 130 -18.82 -7.71 -4.63
C GLU A 130 -19.02 -7.60 -6.15
N GLU A 131 -20.26 -7.43 -6.62
CA GLU A 131 -20.57 -7.26 -8.05
C GLU A 131 -20.08 -5.92 -8.62
N GLU A 132 -20.27 -4.84 -7.87
CA GLU A 132 -19.79 -3.51 -8.23
C GLU A 132 -18.25 -3.40 -8.07
N ALA A 133 -17.65 -4.13 -7.13
CA ALA A 133 -16.19 -4.21 -6.95
C ALA A 133 -15.48 -4.79 -8.18
N VAL A 134 -16.06 -5.80 -8.86
CA VAL A 134 -15.51 -6.38 -10.09
C VAL A 134 -15.53 -5.39 -11.24
N GLU A 135 -16.60 -4.61 -11.38
CA GLU A 135 -16.62 -3.52 -12.37
C GLU A 135 -15.54 -2.50 -12.03
N ILE A 136 -15.43 -2.06 -10.77
CA ILE A 136 -14.45 -1.04 -10.35
C ILE A 136 -13.00 -1.51 -10.45
N GLU A 137 -12.70 -2.78 -10.17
CA GLU A 137 -11.37 -3.37 -10.37
C GLU A 137 -10.95 -3.27 -11.85
N ALA A 138 -11.91 -3.35 -12.80
CA ALA A 138 -11.66 -3.08 -14.21
C ALA A 138 -11.39 -1.58 -14.52
N TYR A 139 -11.93 -0.63 -13.75
CA TYR A 139 -11.60 0.80 -13.84
C TYR A 139 -10.20 1.12 -13.33
N PHE A 140 -9.66 0.33 -12.40
CA PHE A 140 -8.28 0.46 -11.90
C PHE A 140 -7.23 -0.14 -12.84
N TRP A 141 -7.61 -1.13 -13.65
CA TRP A 141 -6.73 -1.80 -14.61
C TRP A 141 -6.11 -0.85 -15.66
N GLY A 142 -6.68 0.34 -15.86
CA GLY A 142 -6.18 1.36 -16.79
C GLY A 142 -5.32 2.47 -16.18
N VAL A 143 -5.00 2.39 -14.88
CA VAL A 143 -4.28 3.45 -14.16
C VAL A 143 -2.80 3.12 -14.08
N ILE A 144 -1.95 4.06 -14.49
CA ILE A 144 -0.52 3.99 -14.21
C ILE A 144 -0.29 4.76 -12.90
N MET A 145 0.09 4.04 -11.87
CA MET A 145 0.34 4.56 -10.53
C MET A 145 1.78 5.06 -10.39
N GLN A 146 2.02 5.99 -9.47
CA GLN A 146 3.31 6.66 -9.35
C GLN A 146 4.40 5.72 -8.78
N GLU A 147 4.02 4.83 -7.88
CA GLU A 147 4.84 3.78 -7.30
C GLU A 147 5.30 2.77 -8.35
N ASP A 148 4.40 2.32 -9.22
CA ASP A 148 4.74 1.43 -10.33
C ASP A 148 5.68 2.12 -11.32
N LEU A 149 5.46 3.43 -11.53
CA LEU A 149 6.36 4.24 -12.35
C LEU A 149 7.77 4.25 -11.77
N ALA A 150 7.87 4.52 -10.48
CA ALA A 150 9.13 4.62 -9.77
C ALA A 150 9.88 3.28 -9.65
N GLU A 151 9.18 2.15 -9.46
CA GLU A 151 9.82 0.83 -9.40
C GLU A 151 10.51 0.49 -10.73
N GLU A 152 9.76 0.53 -11.83
CA GLU A 152 10.31 0.25 -13.16
C GLU A 152 11.40 1.29 -13.52
N ALA A 153 11.22 2.55 -13.09
CA ALA A 153 12.19 3.61 -13.34
C ALA A 153 13.50 3.38 -12.57
N SER A 154 13.41 2.88 -11.34
CA SER A 154 14.57 2.52 -10.53
C SER A 154 15.43 1.47 -11.22
N ILE A 155 14.79 0.44 -11.79
CA ILE A 155 15.49 -0.62 -12.50
C ILE A 155 16.12 -0.07 -13.79
N MET A 156 15.36 0.72 -14.56
CA MET A 156 15.84 1.29 -15.82
C MET A 156 17.01 2.24 -15.62
N ASP A 157 16.91 3.14 -14.65
CA ASP A 157 17.97 4.10 -14.33
C ASP A 157 19.24 3.38 -13.84
N TYR A 158 19.10 2.37 -12.98
CA TYR A 158 20.24 1.56 -12.57
C TYR A 158 20.91 0.85 -13.75
N CYS A 159 20.13 0.25 -14.66
CA CYS A 159 20.69 -0.39 -15.85
C CYS A 159 21.38 0.63 -16.79
N ILE A 160 20.74 1.77 -17.07
CA ILE A 160 21.23 2.75 -18.03
C ILE A 160 22.40 3.54 -17.45
N SER A 161 22.24 4.09 -16.26
CA SER A 161 23.18 5.00 -15.62
C SER A 161 24.19 4.24 -14.76
N GLY A 162 23.74 3.28 -13.95
CA GLY A 162 24.59 2.53 -13.01
C GLY A 162 25.45 1.47 -13.70
N LEU A 163 24.88 0.71 -14.64
CA LEU A 163 25.59 -0.31 -15.41
C LEU A 163 26.10 0.20 -16.76
N THR A 164 25.78 1.45 -17.12
CA THR A 164 26.16 2.06 -18.41
C THR A 164 25.60 1.27 -19.61
N LEU A 165 24.43 0.64 -19.46
CA LEU A 165 23.79 -0.16 -20.51
C LEU A 165 22.83 0.71 -21.31
N SER A 166 23.34 1.40 -22.33
CA SER A 166 22.51 2.28 -23.15
C SER A 166 22.73 2.08 -24.65
N SER A 167 21.69 2.41 -25.40
CA SER A 167 21.64 2.56 -26.85
C SER A 167 20.82 3.82 -27.14
N ARG A 168 20.95 4.39 -28.34
CA ARG A 168 20.16 5.58 -28.70
C ARG A 168 18.64 5.35 -28.55
N LYS A 169 18.16 4.16 -28.92
CA LYS A 169 16.73 3.81 -28.83
C LYS A 169 16.27 3.62 -27.39
N SER A 170 17.10 3.05 -26.54
CA SER A 170 16.76 2.87 -25.13
C SER A 170 16.83 4.17 -24.34
N GLN A 171 17.76 5.06 -24.68
CA GLN A 171 17.88 6.38 -24.08
C GLN A 171 16.62 7.23 -24.33
N TYR A 172 16.14 7.27 -25.58
CA TYR A 172 14.91 7.99 -25.92
C TYR A 172 13.70 7.46 -25.14
N LYS A 173 13.53 6.13 -25.09
CA LYS A 173 12.42 5.52 -24.34
C LYS A 173 12.53 5.75 -22.83
N TRP A 174 13.77 5.74 -22.32
CA TRP A 174 14.04 6.06 -20.93
C TRP A 174 13.67 7.50 -20.59
N GLU A 175 14.03 8.47 -21.43
CA GLU A 175 13.69 9.88 -21.23
C GLU A 175 12.18 10.12 -21.18
N LEU A 176 11.41 9.43 -22.04
CA LEU A 176 9.94 9.46 -21.98
C LEU A 176 9.41 8.98 -20.63
N TYR A 177 9.94 7.84 -20.17
CA TYR A 177 9.49 7.20 -18.94
C TYR A 177 9.90 7.98 -17.70
N GLN A 178 11.15 8.42 -17.65
CA GLN A 178 11.70 9.29 -16.62
C GLN A 178 10.85 10.56 -16.51
N SER A 179 10.50 11.18 -17.64
CA SER A 179 9.67 12.39 -17.66
C SER A 179 8.28 12.14 -17.09
N LEU A 180 7.64 11.00 -17.37
CA LEU A 180 6.35 10.64 -16.77
C LEU A 180 6.47 10.48 -15.25
N ALA A 181 7.42 9.66 -14.79
CA ALA A 181 7.61 9.35 -13.38
C ALA A 181 7.99 10.60 -12.54
N GLU A 182 8.79 11.51 -13.09
CA GLU A 182 9.24 12.72 -12.39
C GLU A 182 8.20 13.84 -12.35
N ASN A 183 7.29 13.91 -13.33
CA ASN A 183 6.40 15.07 -13.49
C ASN A 183 4.92 14.75 -13.28
N CYS A 184 4.51 13.49 -13.26
CA CYS A 184 3.10 13.09 -13.04
C CYS A 184 2.91 12.48 -11.64
N GLY A 185 1.65 12.52 -11.17
CA GLY A 185 1.14 11.60 -10.16
C GLY A 185 0.50 10.38 -10.85
N TRP A 186 -0.67 9.98 -10.40
CA TRP A 186 -1.43 8.90 -11.05
C TRP A 186 -1.97 9.36 -12.40
N ILE A 187 -1.88 8.52 -13.42
CA ILE A 187 -2.36 8.84 -14.77
C ILE A 187 -3.34 7.78 -15.29
N TYR A 188 -4.45 8.24 -15.83
CA TYR A 188 -5.43 7.40 -16.54
C TYR A 188 -5.21 7.63 -18.02
N THR A 189 -4.73 6.60 -18.71
CA THR A 189 -4.33 6.73 -20.11
C THR A 189 -5.42 6.16 -21.00
N LEU A 190 -6.30 7.02 -21.53
CA LEU A 190 -7.41 6.64 -22.40
C LEU A 190 -7.16 7.13 -23.84
N GLU A 191 -7.85 6.56 -24.82
CA GLU A 191 -7.61 6.84 -26.25
C GLU A 191 -7.61 8.33 -26.62
N GLU A 192 -8.62 9.09 -26.18
CA GLU A 192 -8.78 10.52 -26.51
C GLU A 192 -8.52 11.46 -25.31
N ILE A 193 -8.43 10.90 -24.11
CA ILE A 193 -8.39 11.65 -22.86
C ILE A 193 -7.27 11.10 -21.98
N CYS A 194 -6.52 11.98 -21.31
CA CYS A 194 -5.61 11.57 -20.26
C CYS A 194 -5.93 12.32 -18.98
N TYR A 195 -6.23 11.59 -17.90
CA TYR A 195 -6.34 12.19 -16.58
C TYR A 195 -4.99 12.16 -15.90
N VAL A 196 -4.59 13.29 -15.32
CA VAL A 196 -3.37 13.40 -14.53
C VAL A 196 -3.75 13.89 -13.14
N CYS A 197 -3.50 13.07 -12.14
CA CYS A 197 -3.75 13.42 -10.75
C CYS A 197 -2.52 14.12 -10.17
N ASP A 198 -2.78 15.14 -9.36
CA ASP A 198 -1.74 15.75 -8.53
C ASP A 198 -1.27 14.78 -7.43
N ARG A 199 -0.11 15.08 -6.84
CA ARG A 199 0.45 14.34 -5.72
C ARG A 199 -0.25 14.72 -4.42
N PRO A 200 -0.29 13.82 -3.42
CA PRO A 200 -0.79 14.17 -2.10
C PRO A 200 0.05 15.31 -1.49
N ARG A 201 -0.58 16.13 -0.65
CA ARG A 201 0.07 17.19 0.14
C ARG A 201 0.64 16.67 1.46
N ILE A 202 0.04 15.63 2.00
CA ILE A 202 0.49 14.93 3.20
C ILE A 202 0.71 13.47 2.86
N LEU A 203 1.85 12.93 3.28
CA LEU A 203 2.16 11.51 3.22
C LEU A 203 2.95 11.12 4.49
N SER A 204 2.43 10.19 5.28
CA SER A 204 3.00 9.77 6.54
C SER A 204 3.14 8.25 6.61
N LEU A 205 4.35 7.81 6.95
CA LEU A 205 4.74 6.40 7.05
C LEU A 205 5.36 6.13 8.43
N ASP A 206 5.19 4.93 8.95
CA ASP A 206 5.90 4.48 10.15
C ASP A 206 7.35 4.04 9.86
N SER A 207 8.07 3.60 10.89
CA SER A 207 9.46 3.13 10.76
C SER A 207 9.62 1.90 9.87
N GLN A 208 8.54 1.17 9.61
CA GLN A 208 8.49 0.01 8.70
C GLN A 208 7.97 0.40 7.31
N GLN A 209 7.86 1.70 7.00
CA GLN A 209 7.41 2.22 5.71
C GLN A 209 5.95 1.93 5.38
N ARG A 210 5.12 1.70 6.41
CA ARG A 210 3.67 1.50 6.24
C ARG A 210 2.92 2.79 6.49
N LEU A 211 1.81 3.02 5.78
CA LEU A 211 0.94 4.16 6.00
C LEU A 211 0.50 4.24 7.46
N HIS A 212 0.77 5.38 8.11
CA HIS A 212 0.49 5.56 9.53
C HIS A 212 0.45 7.04 9.90
N ALA A 213 -0.58 7.43 10.64
CA ALA A 213 -0.67 8.69 11.34
C ALA A 213 -1.62 8.57 12.55
N GLU A 214 -1.44 9.43 13.56
CA GLU A 214 -2.20 9.38 14.82
C GLU A 214 -3.02 10.65 15.00
N GLY A 215 -4.34 10.57 14.79
CA GLY A 215 -5.24 11.72 14.88
C GLY A 215 -5.15 12.70 13.71
N SER A 216 -4.47 12.30 12.63
CA SER A 216 -4.37 13.04 11.37
C SER A 216 -4.38 12.05 10.20
N PRO A 217 -4.69 12.50 8.97
CA PRO A 217 -4.61 11.63 7.81
C PRO A 217 -3.17 11.19 7.54
N ALA A 218 -3.00 9.93 7.12
CA ALA A 218 -1.75 9.41 6.60
C ALA A 218 -1.50 9.89 5.16
N ILE A 219 -2.56 10.14 4.39
CA ILE A 219 -2.51 10.77 3.07
C ILE A 219 -3.56 11.87 3.00
N GLN A 220 -3.21 13.03 2.46
CA GLN A 220 -4.20 14.07 2.14
C GLN A 220 -3.88 14.74 0.81
N PHE A 221 -4.88 14.88 -0.06
CA PHE A 221 -4.79 15.57 -1.34
C PHE A 221 -5.27 17.02 -1.26
N ALA A 222 -5.04 17.79 -2.34
CA ALA A 222 -5.31 19.23 -2.35
C ALA A 222 -6.82 19.57 -2.28
N ASP A 223 -7.68 18.65 -2.70
CA ASP A 223 -9.14 18.75 -2.60
C ASP A 223 -9.70 18.33 -1.23
N GLY A 224 -8.84 17.92 -0.29
CA GLY A 224 -9.21 17.49 1.05
C GLY A 224 -9.51 16.00 1.17
N PHE A 225 -9.47 15.23 0.08
CA PHE A 225 -9.56 13.77 0.14
C PHE A 225 -8.45 13.22 1.04
N SER A 226 -8.82 12.39 2.02
CA SER A 226 -7.97 12.04 3.16
C SER A 226 -8.08 10.56 3.51
N VAL A 227 -6.94 9.88 3.58
CA VAL A 227 -6.83 8.48 4.01
C VAL A 227 -6.26 8.45 5.42
N TYR A 228 -6.91 7.73 6.32
CA TYR A 228 -6.38 7.46 7.66
C TYR A 228 -5.85 6.03 7.73
N ALA A 229 -4.69 5.85 8.35
CA ALA A 229 -4.08 4.55 8.51
C ALA A 229 -3.29 4.46 9.81
N TYR A 230 -3.20 3.26 10.37
CA TYR A 230 -2.45 2.96 11.57
C TYR A 230 -1.65 1.67 11.38
N HIS A 231 -0.32 1.80 11.25
CA HIS A 231 0.60 0.68 11.01
C HIS A 231 0.24 -0.16 9.79
N GLY A 232 -0.13 0.52 8.69
CA GLY A 232 -0.52 -0.12 7.44
C GLY A 232 -1.97 -0.62 7.42
N VAL A 233 -2.74 -0.47 8.48
CA VAL A 233 -4.18 -0.78 8.45
C VAL A 233 -4.99 0.50 8.26
N ARG A 234 -5.82 0.55 7.22
CA ARG A 234 -6.73 1.67 6.98
C ARG A 234 -7.71 1.83 8.14
N LEU A 235 -7.92 3.06 8.57
CA LEU A 235 -8.91 3.42 9.57
C LEU A 235 -10.07 4.17 8.93
N PRO A 236 -11.33 3.80 9.26
CA PRO A 236 -12.45 4.69 9.05
C PRO A 236 -12.22 6.05 9.72
N GLU A 237 -12.70 7.13 9.12
CA GLU A 237 -12.55 8.49 9.66
C GLU A 237 -13.08 8.60 11.11
N LYS A 238 -14.13 7.83 11.47
CA LYS A 238 -14.67 7.76 12.84
C LYS A 238 -13.63 7.41 13.90
N TYR A 239 -12.56 6.70 13.53
CA TYR A 239 -11.43 6.36 14.40
C TYR A 239 -10.19 7.20 14.08
N GLY A 240 -9.82 7.28 12.81
CA GLY A 240 -8.54 7.83 12.36
C GLY A 240 -8.32 9.31 12.70
N LYS A 241 -9.39 10.10 12.79
CA LYS A 241 -9.31 11.54 13.14
C LYS A 241 -8.99 11.81 14.61
N PHE A 242 -9.02 10.78 15.46
CA PHE A 242 -8.70 10.89 16.87
C PHE A 242 -7.34 10.26 17.13
N HIS A 243 -6.55 10.89 17.98
CA HIS A 243 -5.30 10.30 18.44
C HIS A 243 -5.61 9.00 19.24
N PRO A 244 -4.78 7.93 19.20
CA PRO A 244 -5.05 6.68 19.92
C PRO A 244 -5.35 6.83 21.42
N GLN A 245 -4.76 7.84 22.07
CA GLN A 245 -5.05 8.21 23.46
C GLN A 245 -6.51 8.68 23.70
N GLN A 246 -7.20 9.12 22.64
CA GLN A 246 -8.59 9.56 22.67
C GLN A 246 -9.56 8.48 22.14
N TRP A 247 -9.04 7.33 21.70
CA TRP A 247 -9.88 6.22 21.25
C TRP A 247 -10.67 5.65 22.42
N ARG A 248 -11.92 5.28 22.15
CA ARG A 248 -12.87 4.86 23.17
C ARG A 248 -12.98 3.34 23.17
N SER A 249 -12.82 2.70 24.32
CA SER A 249 -12.93 1.24 24.41
C SER A 249 -14.29 0.72 23.97
N GLU A 250 -15.35 1.51 24.12
CA GLU A 250 -16.71 1.15 23.71
C GLU A 250 -16.84 0.93 22.19
N TRP A 251 -15.95 1.49 21.37
CA TRP A 251 -15.96 1.24 19.92
C TRP A 251 -15.72 -0.24 19.58
N LEU A 252 -15.03 -0.99 20.44
CA LEU A 252 -14.82 -2.43 20.28
C LEU A 252 -16.12 -3.23 20.36
N LEU A 253 -17.13 -2.71 21.04
CA LEU A 253 -18.41 -3.38 21.25
C LEU A 253 -19.29 -3.37 19.99
N SER A 254 -19.10 -2.38 19.11
CA SER A 254 -19.91 -2.17 17.91
C SER A 254 -19.15 -2.37 16.59
N GLU A 255 -17.81 -2.46 16.63
CA GLU A 255 -17.03 -2.71 15.43
C GLU A 255 -17.13 -4.19 15.06
N ASP A 256 -17.39 -4.54 13.80
CA ASP A 256 -17.53 -5.92 13.34
C ASP A 256 -16.29 -6.46 12.65
N ASN A 257 -15.54 -5.58 11.99
CA ASN A 257 -14.34 -5.94 11.28
C ASN A 257 -13.24 -6.39 12.27
N ALA A 258 -12.85 -7.66 12.18
CA ALA A 258 -11.86 -8.26 13.08
C ALA A 258 -10.51 -7.54 13.03
N GLU A 259 -10.11 -7.05 11.86
CA GLU A 259 -8.83 -6.35 11.67
C GLU A 259 -8.87 -4.94 12.28
N LEU A 260 -9.99 -4.22 12.16
CA LEU A 260 -10.19 -2.94 12.85
C LEU A 260 -10.25 -3.11 14.36
N ARG A 261 -10.91 -4.16 14.87
CA ARG A 261 -10.90 -4.49 16.30
C ARG A 261 -9.47 -4.71 16.80
N ARG A 262 -8.65 -5.48 16.05
CA ARG A 262 -7.24 -5.72 16.39
C ARG A 262 -6.46 -4.41 16.52
N VAL A 263 -6.63 -3.49 15.57
CA VAL A 263 -5.99 -2.17 15.59
C VAL A 263 -6.48 -1.33 16.76
N LEU A 264 -7.78 -1.28 17.02
CA LEU A 264 -8.35 -0.55 18.15
C LEU A 264 -7.81 -1.10 19.47
N ILE A 265 -7.73 -2.43 19.64
CA ILE A 265 -7.14 -3.06 20.84
C ILE A 265 -5.68 -2.61 21.02
N GLN A 266 -4.90 -2.64 19.93
CA GLN A 266 -3.49 -2.24 19.95
C GLN A 266 -3.30 -0.75 20.30
N GLY A 267 -4.10 0.14 19.71
CA GLY A 267 -3.96 1.60 19.92
C GLY A 267 -4.55 2.11 21.24
N ILE A 268 -5.64 1.52 21.71
CA ILE A 268 -6.23 1.85 23.02
C ILE A 268 -5.35 1.32 24.14
N GLY A 269 -4.78 0.14 23.96
CA GLY A 269 -4.02 -0.56 24.96
C GLY A 269 -4.91 -1.39 25.88
N TYR A 270 -4.45 -2.59 26.16
CA TYR A 270 -5.18 -3.60 26.93
C TYR A 270 -5.59 -3.13 28.34
N ASP A 271 -4.69 -2.47 29.07
CA ASP A 271 -4.95 -2.05 30.45
C ASP A 271 -6.13 -1.06 30.51
N ARG A 272 -6.18 -0.14 29.54
CA ARG A 272 -7.28 0.84 29.43
C ARG A 272 -8.60 0.15 29.10
N ILE A 273 -8.58 -0.82 28.18
CA ILE A 273 -9.77 -1.61 27.81
C ILE A 273 -10.32 -2.35 29.03
N CYS A 274 -9.48 -2.99 29.82
CA CYS A 274 -9.93 -3.75 30.99
C CYS A 274 -10.53 -2.85 32.07
N GLN A 275 -9.96 -1.65 32.25
CA GLN A 275 -10.46 -0.67 33.20
C GLN A 275 -11.78 -0.05 32.73
N GLU A 276 -11.87 0.38 31.47
CA GLU A 276 -13.04 1.08 30.92
C GLU A 276 -14.23 0.13 30.67
N LEU A 277 -13.98 -1.11 30.24
CA LEU A 277 -15.04 -2.09 29.93
C LEU A 277 -15.27 -3.11 31.05
N ALA A 278 -14.63 -2.94 32.21
CA ALA A 278 -14.75 -3.83 33.37
C ALA A 278 -14.54 -5.33 32.99
N ALA A 279 -13.45 -5.62 32.28
CA ALA A 279 -13.14 -6.98 31.88
C ALA A 279 -12.90 -7.90 33.09
N VAL A 280 -13.43 -9.13 33.02
CA VAL A 280 -13.29 -10.16 34.06
C VAL A 280 -12.30 -11.22 33.58
N GLU A 281 -11.30 -11.53 34.40
CA GLU A 281 -10.43 -12.68 34.17
C GLU A 281 -11.21 -13.98 34.42
N LEU A 282 -11.32 -14.83 33.40
CA LEU A 282 -12.01 -16.12 33.48
C LEU A 282 -11.06 -17.26 33.87
N ASP A 283 -9.87 -17.28 33.26
CA ASP A 283 -8.87 -18.33 33.48
C ASP A 283 -7.45 -17.81 33.21
N THR A 284 -6.46 -18.41 33.87
CA THR A 284 -5.05 -18.13 33.62
C THR A 284 -4.26 -19.43 33.57
N TRP A 285 -3.48 -19.58 32.52
CA TRP A 285 -2.61 -20.74 32.32
C TRP A 285 -1.26 -20.28 31.76
N GLN A 286 -0.19 -20.48 32.54
CA GLN A 286 1.15 -19.96 32.23
C GLN A 286 1.15 -18.44 31.95
N GLN A 287 1.70 -18.01 30.81
CA GLN A 287 1.70 -16.61 30.37
C GLN A 287 0.40 -16.16 29.66
N TYR A 288 -0.63 -17.01 29.66
CA TYR A 288 -1.90 -16.77 28.97
C TYR A 288 -3.03 -16.50 29.97
N THR A 289 -3.81 -15.45 29.72
CA THR A 289 -4.98 -15.10 30.52
C THR A 289 -6.17 -14.92 29.60
N LEU A 290 -7.27 -15.64 29.87
CA LEU A 290 -8.54 -15.50 29.18
C LEU A 290 -9.39 -14.47 29.93
N LEU A 291 -9.89 -13.48 29.19
CA LEU A 291 -10.73 -12.41 29.73
C LEU A 291 -12.06 -12.35 29.00
N LYS A 292 -13.08 -11.91 29.74
CA LYS A 292 -14.42 -11.67 29.24
C LYS A 292 -14.83 -10.23 29.48
N ILE A 293 -15.38 -9.60 28.46
CA ILE A 293 -16.06 -8.31 28.58
C ILE A 293 -17.55 -8.57 28.40
N ASP A 294 -18.32 -8.30 29.45
CA ASP A 294 -19.78 -8.41 29.42
C ASP A 294 -20.37 -7.17 28.74
N ASN A 295 -20.93 -7.35 27.55
CA ASN A 295 -21.64 -6.29 26.84
C ASN A 295 -23.14 -6.36 27.15
N ASN A 296 -23.68 -5.32 27.79
CA ASN A 296 -25.12 -5.19 28.06
C ASN A 296 -25.92 -4.65 26.85
N VAL A 297 -25.28 -4.43 25.68
CA VAL A 297 -25.86 -3.63 24.59
C VAL A 297 -26.13 -4.42 23.28
N ASP A 298 -25.42 -5.50 22.89
CA ASP A 298 -25.98 -6.62 22.07
C ASP A 298 -25.01 -7.78 21.66
N ILE A 299 -25.63 -8.94 21.34
CA ILE A 299 -25.29 -10.16 20.55
C ILE A 299 -24.23 -11.19 21.02
N GLU A 300 -23.01 -10.84 21.45
CA GLU A 300 -22.01 -11.86 21.85
C GLU A 300 -20.96 -11.29 22.83
N ALA A 301 -20.64 -12.00 23.91
CA ALA A 301 -19.61 -11.57 24.86
C ALA A 301 -18.23 -11.56 24.17
N ILE A 302 -17.40 -10.55 24.46
CA ILE A 302 -16.06 -10.45 23.87
C ILE A 302 -15.08 -11.21 24.74
N TYR A 303 -14.42 -12.20 24.15
CA TYR A 303 -13.37 -12.97 24.78
C TYR A 303 -12.01 -12.54 24.24
N LEU A 304 -11.08 -12.23 25.14
CA LEU A 304 -9.73 -11.78 24.81
C LEU A 304 -8.72 -12.72 25.44
N LEU A 305 -7.75 -13.19 24.64
CA LEU A 305 -6.57 -13.87 25.11
C LEU A 305 -5.43 -12.87 25.25
N LYS A 306 -5.01 -12.61 26.50
CA LYS A 306 -3.78 -11.90 26.81
C LYS A 306 -2.62 -12.90 26.84
N MET A 307 -1.53 -12.57 26.17
CA MET A 307 -0.30 -13.35 26.09
C MET A 307 0.89 -12.46 26.44
N THR A 308 1.68 -12.86 27.42
CA THR A 308 2.91 -12.14 27.78
C THR A 308 4.11 -12.87 27.22
N CYS A 309 4.84 -12.26 26.29
CA CYS A 309 6.08 -12.82 25.75
C CYS A 309 7.13 -12.90 26.87
N PRO A 310 7.61 -14.11 27.25
CA PRO A 310 8.51 -14.25 28.41
C PRO A 310 9.88 -13.58 28.22
N SER A 311 10.37 -13.49 26.98
CA SER A 311 11.70 -12.96 26.65
C SER A 311 11.74 -11.44 26.50
N THR A 312 10.65 -10.82 26.05
CA THR A 312 10.58 -9.38 25.80
C THR A 312 9.68 -8.62 26.78
N GLY A 313 8.85 -9.34 27.53
CA GLY A 313 7.75 -8.77 28.31
C GLY A 313 6.64 -8.16 27.45
N TYR A 314 6.72 -8.28 26.13
CA TYR A 314 5.75 -7.70 25.22
C TYR A 314 4.39 -8.41 25.36
N LEU A 315 3.34 -7.61 25.45
CA LEU A 315 1.99 -8.08 25.67
C LEU A 315 1.22 -8.12 24.34
N HIS A 316 0.73 -9.29 23.99
CA HIS A 316 -0.15 -9.50 22.83
C HIS A 316 -1.56 -9.79 23.33
N VAL A 317 -2.56 -9.16 22.71
CA VAL A 317 -3.97 -9.45 22.99
C VAL A 317 -4.69 -9.75 21.69
N LEU A 318 -5.37 -10.88 21.67
CA LEU A 318 -6.13 -11.35 20.52
C LEU A 318 -7.55 -11.66 20.95
N ARG A 319 -8.53 -11.40 20.09
CA ARG A 319 -9.89 -11.91 20.29
C ARG A 319 -9.91 -13.41 20.04
N VAL A 320 -10.64 -14.15 20.87
CA VAL A 320 -10.90 -15.58 20.69
C VAL A 320 -12.42 -15.82 20.66
N PRO A 321 -12.89 -16.99 20.16
CA PRO A 321 -14.30 -17.34 20.17
C PRO A 321 -14.88 -17.32 21.59
N PRO A 322 -16.17 -16.97 21.76
CA PRO A 322 -16.80 -16.86 23.09
C PRO A 322 -17.11 -18.20 23.76
N ASP A 323 -17.08 -19.30 23.00
CA ASP A 323 -17.31 -20.66 23.47
C ASP A 323 -16.06 -21.29 24.10
N VAL A 324 -14.92 -20.60 24.02
CA VAL A 324 -13.68 -21.00 24.69
C VAL A 324 -13.81 -20.81 26.19
N GLU A 325 -13.52 -21.87 26.96
CA GLU A 325 -13.72 -21.88 28.41
C GLU A 325 -12.41 -21.71 29.22
N SER A 326 -11.24 -21.83 28.58
CA SER A 326 -9.94 -21.75 29.27
C SER A 326 -8.85 -21.03 28.48
N ALA A 327 -7.84 -20.51 29.17
CA ALA A 327 -6.69 -19.85 28.55
C ALA A 327 -5.86 -20.82 27.69
N ARG A 328 -5.78 -22.10 28.07
CA ARG A 328 -5.12 -23.16 27.28
C ARG A 328 -5.86 -23.44 25.96
N GLU A 329 -7.18 -23.47 26.00
CA GLU A 329 -8.01 -23.66 24.82
C GLU A 329 -7.92 -22.45 23.87
N ALA A 330 -7.93 -21.24 24.44
CA ALA A 330 -7.78 -20.00 23.68
C ALA A 330 -6.46 -19.97 22.89
N ILE A 331 -5.33 -20.30 23.54
CA ILE A 331 -4.04 -20.30 22.85
C ILE A 331 -3.92 -21.42 21.82
N ARG A 332 -4.53 -22.58 22.08
CA ARG A 332 -4.63 -23.67 21.11
C ARG A 332 -5.40 -23.22 19.86
N TRP A 333 -6.51 -22.50 20.04
CA TRP A 333 -7.28 -21.94 18.93
C TRP A 333 -6.47 -20.94 18.11
N VAL A 334 -5.76 -20.01 18.77
CA VAL A 334 -4.88 -19.03 18.11
C VAL A 334 -3.79 -19.71 17.27
N ASN A 335 -3.30 -20.87 17.71
CA ASN A 335 -2.26 -21.64 17.01
C ASN A 335 -2.83 -22.77 16.13
N TRP A 336 -4.03 -22.56 15.56
CA TRP A 336 -4.65 -23.48 14.59
C TRP A 336 -4.81 -24.92 15.10
N GLY A 337 -5.07 -25.10 16.40
CA GLY A 337 -5.32 -26.40 17.02
C GLY A 337 -4.11 -27.08 17.65
N ILE A 338 -2.91 -26.50 17.53
CA ILE A 338 -1.69 -27.04 18.13
C ILE A 338 -1.70 -26.79 19.63
N ASP A 339 -1.48 -27.84 20.44
CA ASP A 339 -1.43 -27.70 21.88
C ASP A 339 -0.19 -26.89 22.31
N PRO A 340 -0.34 -25.95 23.27
CA PRO A 340 0.78 -25.14 23.73
C PRO A 340 1.95 -25.92 24.37
N GLU A 341 1.76 -27.16 24.82
CA GLU A 341 2.85 -28.02 25.29
C GLU A 341 3.72 -28.56 24.13
N GLU A 342 3.22 -28.51 22.89
CA GLU A 342 3.94 -28.89 21.68
C GLU A 342 4.68 -27.70 21.05
N PHE A 343 4.57 -26.50 21.63
CA PHE A 343 5.35 -25.36 21.17
C PHE A 343 6.83 -25.67 21.33
N ALA A 344 7.55 -25.68 20.20
CA ALA A 344 8.99 -25.81 20.23
C ALA A 344 9.54 -24.70 21.13
N VAL A 345 10.15 -25.09 22.25
CA VAL A 345 10.80 -24.16 23.17
C VAL A 345 11.91 -23.46 22.37
N GLN A 346 11.66 -22.23 21.95
CA GLN A 346 12.74 -21.36 21.48
C GLN A 346 13.56 -20.99 22.73
N THR A 347 14.60 -21.77 22.98
CA THR A 347 15.66 -21.45 23.95
C THR A 347 16.48 -20.26 23.50
#